data_AF-A0A3D8QPL7-F1
#
_entry.id   AF-A0A3D8QPL7-F1
#
_cell.length_a   1.000
_cell.length_b   1.000
_cell.length_c   1.000
_cell.angle_alpha   90.00
_cell.angle_beta   90.00
_cell.angle_gamma   90.00
#
_symmetry.space_group_name_H-M   'P 1'
#
loop_
_entity.id
_entity.type
_entity.pdbx_description
1 polymer ?
#
loop_
_entity_poly.entity_id
_entity_poly.type
_entity_poly.pdbx_seq_one_letter_code
_entity_poly.pdbx_strand_id
1 'polypeptide(L)'
;MASNTNDSLSPKPLYSVALHAGAAESWFGAADTRTKTEAFIKDVIMLAETQLLNGIKAVDVVTNIVEQLENHPQFNAGKGAAINIDGFHELEAAVIDGSTSEYRAAAGLRQTKNPVRLARAMMSRTSPVFIVGPTADDLACREGLEMVDNEYFSTQSRKNYWLSNIDRVRSIIDHHGTVGAVALDIHGNLAAANSTGGLMFKSTGRIGDTAIIGAGIYADTEVAIACGSGEAILKASIAGRAAADVRHGRGIDEAIKGALLRSTDLDQTSSSGAIGIDAQGTISIHCNSRIFAVASASSTSQFTAGFIPSTIPITNQLICFENELIQVGMSRHPTAPNQLSVELKNYTSIMDLELKDFLDYFCTLRIMSHALQKISGHELCGFVTAGEQEATLLPISAPLAGSRSTPESPTDLHLETRELPGDYMATLHFKPDYMKPTKVEIGPASHMLTGMLSTEDYTIGMALAIWTTLELLHTEYGQTKALGVLEIYQAFTPGAVATLSESGSAESHFPAPAPFHEDFPGFMTMELGRRAENLLELPAIAQEVSRVIREL
;
A
#
# COMPACT_ATOMS: atom_id res chain seq x y z
N MET A 1 -36.99 -29.92 -37.31
CA MET A 1 -35.54 -29.94 -37.02
C MET A 1 -35.12 -28.51 -36.74
N ALA A 2 -34.98 -28.15 -35.47
CA ALA A 2 -34.36 -26.90 -35.05
C ALA A 2 -33.26 -27.30 -34.06
N SER A 3 -32.02 -27.08 -34.45
CA SER A 3 -30.83 -27.41 -33.68
C SER A 3 -30.64 -26.36 -32.58
N ASN A 4 -30.88 -26.75 -31.33
CA ASN A 4 -30.35 -26.04 -30.17
C ASN A 4 -28.84 -26.32 -30.10
N THR A 5 -28.02 -25.36 -30.53
CA THR A 5 -26.61 -25.30 -30.13
C THR A 5 -26.54 -24.68 -28.74
N ASN A 6 -26.49 -25.54 -27.72
CA ASN A 6 -25.95 -25.18 -26.42
C ASN A 6 -24.46 -24.85 -26.63
N ASP A 7 -24.14 -23.57 -26.79
CA ASP A 7 -22.80 -23.07 -26.46
C ASP A 7 -22.66 -23.19 -24.93
N SER A 8 -22.21 -24.36 -24.48
CA SER A 8 -21.67 -24.51 -23.14
C SER A 8 -20.42 -23.64 -23.05
N LEU A 9 -20.55 -22.47 -22.43
CA LEU A 9 -19.43 -21.60 -22.05
C LEU A 9 -18.38 -22.45 -21.34
N SER A 10 -17.29 -22.77 -22.03
CA SER A 10 -16.09 -23.33 -21.41
C SER A 10 -15.69 -22.43 -20.24
N PRO A 11 -15.32 -22.99 -19.07
CA PRO A 11 -14.87 -22.17 -17.96
C PRO A 11 -13.73 -21.28 -18.44
N LYS A 12 -13.82 -19.97 -18.16
CA LYS A 12 -12.76 -19.02 -18.51
C LYS A 12 -11.44 -19.54 -17.94
N PRO A 13 -10.33 -19.49 -18.70
CA PRO A 13 -9.06 -19.98 -18.22
C PRO A 13 -8.62 -19.17 -16.99
N LEU A 14 -8.11 -19.86 -15.97
CA LEU A 14 -7.51 -19.23 -14.80
C LEU A 14 -6.18 -18.61 -15.22
N TYR A 15 -6.03 -17.31 -14.99
CA TYR A 15 -4.77 -16.58 -15.14
C TYR A 15 -4.72 -15.43 -14.14
N SER A 16 -3.50 -15.04 -13.79
CA SER A 16 -3.22 -13.85 -12.98
C SER A 16 -1.87 -13.27 -13.38
N VAL A 17 -1.74 -11.96 -13.36
CA VAL A 17 -0.48 -11.26 -13.60
C VAL A 17 -0.42 -10.02 -12.75
N ALA A 18 0.76 -9.76 -12.19
CA ALA A 18 1.05 -8.54 -11.47
C ALA A 18 2.45 -8.04 -11.81
N LEU A 19 2.61 -6.73 -11.79
CA LEU A 19 3.89 -6.06 -11.91
C LEU A 19 4.05 -5.02 -10.82
N HIS A 20 5.31 -4.71 -10.50
CA HIS A 20 5.66 -3.52 -9.76
C HIS A 20 6.75 -2.74 -10.47
N ALA A 21 6.72 -1.43 -10.30
CA ALA A 21 7.67 -0.50 -10.89
C ALA A 21 8.43 0.33 -9.82
N GLY A 22 8.46 -0.19 -8.60
CA GLY A 22 9.28 0.31 -7.51
C GLY A 22 8.48 0.82 -6.32
N ALA A 23 8.93 0.44 -5.13
CA ALA A 23 8.54 1.04 -3.85
C ALA A 23 9.42 2.27 -3.60
N ALA A 24 8.83 3.37 -3.13
CA ALA A 24 9.55 4.61 -2.91
C ALA A 24 8.93 5.47 -1.80
N GLU A 25 9.78 6.33 -1.23
CA GLU A 25 9.39 7.35 -0.24
C GLU A 25 8.76 8.59 -0.89
N SER A 26 9.08 8.84 -2.16
CA SER A 26 8.58 9.98 -2.91
C SER A 26 8.62 9.72 -4.41
N TRP A 27 7.78 10.46 -5.15
CA TRP A 27 7.82 10.45 -6.60
C TRP A 27 8.87 11.45 -7.12
N PHE A 28 9.80 10.96 -7.93
CA PHE A 28 10.80 11.80 -8.58
C PHE A 28 10.27 12.26 -9.96
N GLY A 29 9.67 13.44 -10.04
CA GLY A 29 9.23 14.01 -11.32
C GLY A 29 8.05 14.98 -11.20
N ALA A 30 7.64 15.56 -12.32
CA ALA A 30 6.43 16.38 -12.39
C ALA A 30 5.16 15.49 -12.29
N ALA A 31 4.02 16.10 -11.92
CA ALA A 31 2.74 15.40 -11.82
C ALA A 31 2.34 14.71 -13.14
N ASP A 32 2.49 15.40 -14.28
CA ASP A 32 2.24 14.83 -15.61
C ASP A 32 3.10 13.58 -15.92
N THR A 33 4.32 13.50 -15.37
CA THR A 33 5.16 12.31 -15.50
C THR A 33 4.59 11.12 -14.73
N ARG A 34 3.93 11.37 -13.59
CA ARG A 34 3.25 10.33 -12.81
C ARG A 34 2.08 9.74 -13.58
N THR A 35 1.17 10.58 -14.07
CA THR A 35 -0.01 10.15 -14.86
C THR A 35 0.41 9.34 -16.10
N LYS A 36 1.46 9.79 -16.80
CA LYS A 36 2.04 9.03 -17.93
C LYS A 36 2.60 7.68 -17.51
N THR A 37 3.20 7.60 -16.32
CA THR A 37 3.71 6.35 -15.77
C THR A 37 2.57 5.39 -15.41
N GLU A 38 1.49 5.90 -14.82
CA GLU A 38 0.28 5.11 -14.51
C GLU A 38 -0.36 4.56 -15.77
N ALA A 39 -0.50 5.39 -16.81
CA ALA A 39 -0.97 4.95 -18.12
C ALA A 39 -0.06 3.88 -18.73
N PHE A 40 1.27 4.06 -18.65
CA PHE A 40 2.23 3.09 -19.16
C PHE A 40 2.12 1.72 -18.48
N ILE A 41 2.12 1.66 -17.13
CA ILE A 41 2.02 0.37 -16.43
C ILE A 41 0.67 -0.32 -16.67
N LYS A 42 -0.40 0.47 -16.89
CA LYS A 42 -1.71 -0.02 -17.32
C LYS A 42 -1.64 -0.66 -18.71
N ASP A 43 -0.99 -0.03 -19.68
CA ASP A 43 -0.84 -0.60 -21.02
C ASP A 43 0.01 -1.88 -21.00
N VAL A 44 1.08 -1.90 -20.20
CA VAL A 44 1.96 -3.08 -20.04
C VAL A 44 1.17 -4.27 -19.48
N ILE A 45 0.37 -4.08 -18.42
CA ILE A 45 -0.38 -5.19 -17.81
C ILE A 45 -1.52 -5.68 -18.72
N MET A 46 -2.18 -4.80 -19.48
CA MET A 46 -3.20 -5.19 -20.46
C MET A 46 -2.61 -6.02 -21.62
N LEU A 47 -1.41 -5.65 -22.08
CA LEU A 47 -0.68 -6.45 -23.07
C LEU A 47 -0.29 -7.82 -22.49
N ALA A 48 0.17 -7.87 -21.24
CA ALA A 48 0.51 -9.11 -20.56
C ALA A 48 -0.70 -10.04 -20.40
N GLU A 49 -1.85 -9.52 -20.00
CA GLU A 49 -3.13 -10.26 -19.97
C GLU A 49 -3.44 -10.86 -21.35
N THR A 50 -3.31 -10.07 -22.42
CA THR A 50 -3.50 -10.55 -23.79
C THR A 50 -2.51 -11.66 -24.16
N GLN A 51 -1.25 -11.58 -23.72
CA GLN A 51 -0.26 -12.63 -23.94
C GLN A 51 -0.66 -13.93 -23.23
N LEU A 52 -1.09 -13.86 -21.97
CA LEU A 52 -1.53 -15.04 -21.20
C LEU A 52 -2.76 -15.70 -21.86
N LEU A 53 -3.75 -14.90 -22.26
CA LEU A 53 -4.95 -15.39 -22.96
C LEU A 53 -4.63 -16.06 -24.31
N ASN A 54 -3.55 -15.64 -24.97
CA ASN A 54 -3.04 -16.27 -26.19
C ASN A 54 -2.16 -17.50 -25.93
N GLY A 55 -2.03 -17.94 -24.67
CA GLY A 55 -1.31 -19.14 -24.28
C GLY A 55 0.21 -19.00 -24.20
N ILE A 56 0.72 -17.76 -24.14
CA ILE A 56 2.14 -17.50 -23.86
C ILE A 56 2.47 -17.93 -22.43
N LYS A 57 3.63 -18.55 -22.25
CA LYS A 57 4.07 -19.08 -20.95
C LYS A 57 4.35 -17.95 -19.94
N ALA A 58 4.06 -18.21 -18.67
CA ALA A 58 4.26 -17.25 -17.58
C ALA A 58 5.67 -16.65 -17.57
N VAL A 59 6.71 -17.49 -17.73
CA VAL A 59 8.12 -17.06 -17.75
C VAL A 59 8.44 -16.08 -18.88
N ASP A 60 7.80 -16.24 -20.04
CA ASP A 60 7.99 -15.33 -21.18
C ASP A 60 7.22 -14.03 -20.95
N VAL A 61 6.02 -14.09 -20.37
CA VAL A 61 5.21 -12.92 -20.02
C VAL A 61 5.91 -12.03 -18.99
N VAL A 62 6.41 -12.58 -17.88
CA VAL A 62 7.13 -11.79 -16.87
C VAL A 62 8.42 -11.18 -17.43
N THR A 63 9.11 -11.91 -18.33
CA THR A 63 10.30 -11.38 -19.04
C THR A 63 9.92 -10.20 -19.94
N ASN A 64 8.82 -10.29 -20.69
CA ASN A 64 8.34 -9.22 -21.57
C ASN A 64 7.87 -7.98 -20.79
N ILE A 65 7.25 -8.17 -19.63
CA ILE A 65 6.88 -7.06 -18.74
C ILE A 65 8.13 -6.33 -18.26
N VAL A 66 9.08 -7.06 -17.68
CA VAL A 66 10.30 -6.46 -17.11
C VAL A 66 11.15 -5.80 -18.18
N GLU A 67 11.23 -6.34 -19.41
CA GLU A 67 11.93 -5.69 -20.52
C GLU A 67 11.28 -4.34 -20.87
N GLN A 68 9.94 -4.25 -20.91
CA GLN A 68 9.26 -2.99 -21.15
C GLN A 68 9.54 -1.98 -20.04
N LEU A 69 9.57 -2.43 -18.78
CA LEU A 69 9.94 -1.60 -17.63
C LEU A 69 11.41 -1.14 -17.71
N GLU A 70 12.33 -2.02 -18.10
CA GLU A 70 13.75 -1.70 -18.34
C GLU A 70 13.94 -0.69 -19.48
N ASN A 71 13.05 -0.66 -20.47
CA ASN A 71 13.15 0.30 -21.57
C ASN A 71 12.54 1.68 -21.22
N HIS A 72 11.86 1.81 -20.08
CA HIS A 72 11.15 3.02 -19.70
C HIS A 72 12.00 3.90 -18.75
N PRO A 73 12.36 5.14 -19.15
CA PRO A 73 13.38 5.98 -18.49
C PRO A 73 13.08 6.38 -17.03
N GLN A 74 11.84 6.19 -16.60
CA GLN A 74 11.38 6.58 -15.27
C GLN A 74 11.69 5.55 -14.20
N PHE A 75 11.82 4.27 -14.57
CA PHE A 75 12.02 3.19 -13.60
C PHE A 75 13.48 2.89 -13.37
N ASN A 76 13.83 2.38 -12.19
CA ASN A 76 15.20 2.05 -11.84
C ASN A 76 15.64 0.67 -12.35
N ALA A 77 15.57 0.48 -13.67
CA ALA A 77 16.04 -0.71 -14.36
C ALA A 77 16.35 -0.34 -15.81
N GLY A 78 17.39 -0.93 -16.41
CA GLY A 78 17.77 -0.62 -17.79
C GLY A 78 17.93 0.89 -18.05
N LYS A 79 17.20 1.42 -19.04
CA LYS A 79 17.11 2.85 -19.35
C LYS A 79 16.54 3.60 -18.15
N GLY A 80 17.36 4.43 -17.53
CA GLY A 80 17.06 4.99 -16.22
C GLY A 80 17.57 4.09 -15.10
N ALA A 81 18.76 3.50 -15.17
CA ALA A 81 19.33 2.82 -14.02
C ALA A 81 19.94 3.82 -13.02
N ALA A 82 20.06 3.41 -11.76
CA ALA A 82 20.77 4.17 -10.75
C ALA A 82 22.26 4.32 -11.13
N ILE A 83 22.86 5.43 -10.71
CA ILE A 83 24.28 5.73 -10.95
C ILE A 83 25.04 5.39 -9.67
N ASN A 84 26.10 4.58 -9.78
CA ASN A 84 26.96 4.20 -8.66
C ASN A 84 27.86 5.37 -8.22
N ILE A 85 28.63 5.18 -7.15
CA ILE A 85 29.51 6.24 -6.61
C ILE A 85 30.61 6.68 -7.60
N ASP A 86 30.98 5.82 -8.54
CA ASP A 86 32.00 6.08 -9.56
C ASP A 86 31.42 6.70 -10.84
N GLY A 87 30.12 7.01 -10.87
CA GLY A 87 29.48 7.76 -11.96
C GLY A 87 29.02 6.93 -13.14
N PHE A 88 28.88 5.60 -13.00
CA PHE A 88 28.41 4.70 -14.05
C PHE A 88 27.34 3.71 -13.55
N HIS A 89 26.76 2.92 -14.44
CA HIS A 89 25.66 2.00 -14.15
C HIS A 89 26.11 0.55 -14.04
N GLU A 90 25.53 -0.19 -13.08
CA GLU A 90 25.70 -1.63 -12.93
C GLU A 90 24.34 -2.28 -12.68
N LEU A 91 23.91 -3.15 -13.60
CA LEU A 91 22.56 -3.70 -13.60
C LEU A 91 22.51 -5.14 -13.11
N GLU A 92 21.35 -5.52 -12.59
CA GLU A 92 21.08 -6.86 -12.05
C GLU A 92 19.69 -7.30 -12.47
N ALA A 93 19.52 -8.58 -12.83
CA ALA A 93 18.21 -9.15 -13.11
C ALA A 93 18.19 -10.66 -12.87
N ALA A 94 16.99 -11.18 -12.63
CA ALA A 94 16.74 -12.59 -12.44
C ALA A 94 15.38 -13.02 -12.98
N VAL A 95 15.27 -14.29 -13.36
CA VAL A 95 14.02 -14.94 -13.80
C VAL A 95 13.94 -16.34 -13.17
N ILE A 96 12.75 -16.73 -12.72
CA ILE A 96 12.44 -18.09 -12.26
C ILE A 96 11.25 -18.63 -13.04
N ASP A 97 11.40 -19.82 -13.62
CA ASP A 97 10.29 -20.63 -14.13
C ASP A 97 9.84 -21.60 -13.03
N GLY A 98 8.69 -21.32 -12.41
CA GLY A 98 8.16 -22.11 -11.30
C GLY A 98 7.77 -23.54 -11.70
N SER A 99 7.48 -23.79 -12.98
CA SER A 99 7.14 -25.14 -13.48
C SER A 99 8.32 -26.12 -13.45
N THR A 100 9.54 -25.59 -13.51
CA THR A 100 10.79 -26.37 -13.55
C THR A 100 11.73 -26.04 -12.39
N SER A 101 11.41 -25.02 -11.60
CA SER A 101 12.29 -24.40 -10.61
C SER A 101 13.62 -23.90 -11.19
N GLU A 102 13.69 -23.70 -12.52
CA GLU A 102 14.88 -23.16 -13.17
C GLU A 102 15.01 -21.67 -12.85
N TYR A 103 16.10 -21.32 -12.16
CA TYR A 103 16.47 -19.95 -11.81
C TYR A 103 17.66 -19.51 -12.65
N ARG A 104 17.62 -18.29 -13.17
CA ARG A 104 18.77 -17.66 -13.85
C ARG A 104 18.91 -16.20 -13.45
N ALA A 105 20.15 -15.76 -13.27
CA ALA A 105 20.44 -14.40 -12.86
C ALA A 105 21.75 -13.85 -13.46
N ALA A 106 21.79 -12.54 -13.63
CA ALA A 106 22.99 -11.80 -13.98
C ALA A 106 23.10 -10.53 -13.14
N ALA A 107 24.33 -10.15 -12.77
CA ALA A 107 24.58 -8.92 -12.00
C ALA A 107 25.88 -8.23 -12.45
N GLY A 108 26.02 -6.94 -12.15
CA GLY A 108 27.20 -6.17 -12.55
C GLY A 108 27.31 -5.95 -14.06
N LEU A 109 26.19 -6.03 -14.79
CA LEU A 109 26.10 -5.78 -16.22
C LEU A 109 26.29 -4.29 -16.52
N ARG A 110 27.06 -3.96 -17.54
CA ARG A 110 27.36 -2.57 -17.91
C ARG A 110 27.02 -2.23 -19.35
N GLN A 111 26.75 -3.23 -20.19
CA GLN A 111 26.52 -3.03 -21.63
C GLN A 111 25.28 -3.77 -22.14
N THR A 112 24.78 -4.78 -21.43
CA THR A 112 23.56 -5.49 -21.84
C THR A 112 22.34 -4.60 -21.67
N LYS A 113 21.68 -4.23 -22.77
CA LYS A 113 20.56 -3.28 -22.76
C LYS A 113 19.41 -3.72 -21.85
N ASN A 114 19.06 -5.01 -21.92
CA ASN A 114 17.97 -5.62 -21.17
C ASN A 114 18.46 -6.81 -20.34
N PRO A 115 18.95 -6.59 -19.10
CA PRO A 115 19.41 -7.63 -18.20
C PRO A 115 18.46 -8.83 -18.04
N VAL A 116 17.14 -8.61 -17.99
CA VAL A 116 16.16 -9.70 -17.86
C VAL A 116 16.18 -10.65 -19.06
N ARG A 117 16.49 -10.15 -20.27
CA ARG A 117 16.61 -10.98 -21.48
C ARG A 117 17.81 -11.91 -21.41
N LEU A 118 18.92 -11.48 -20.80
CA LEU A 118 20.06 -12.36 -20.52
C LEU A 118 19.66 -13.46 -19.52
N ALA A 119 19.01 -13.09 -18.41
CA ALA A 119 18.51 -14.08 -17.45
C ALA A 119 17.61 -15.13 -18.12
N ARG A 120 16.69 -14.70 -19.00
CA ARG A 120 15.84 -15.62 -19.77
C ARG A 120 16.63 -16.49 -20.75
N ALA A 121 17.55 -15.91 -21.52
CA ALA A 121 18.38 -16.65 -22.49
C ALA A 121 19.24 -17.74 -21.82
N MET A 122 19.70 -17.48 -20.59
CA MET A 122 20.47 -18.46 -19.83
C MET A 122 19.69 -19.68 -19.37
N MET A 123 18.36 -19.75 -19.55
CA MET A 123 17.57 -20.95 -19.15
C MET A 123 17.88 -22.19 -20.00
N SER A 124 18.82 -22.11 -20.95
CA SER A 124 19.45 -23.28 -21.56
C SER A 124 20.20 -24.14 -20.53
N ARG A 125 20.34 -25.45 -20.79
CA ARG A 125 21.04 -26.39 -19.88
C ARG A 125 22.56 -26.18 -19.81
N THR A 126 23.13 -25.36 -20.69
CA THR A 126 24.58 -25.15 -20.80
C THR A 126 25.07 -23.84 -20.19
N SER A 127 24.16 -22.93 -19.85
CA SER A 127 24.50 -21.63 -19.28
C SER A 127 24.64 -21.69 -17.75
N PRO A 128 25.47 -20.83 -17.14
CA PRO A 128 25.58 -20.75 -15.69
C PRO A 128 24.26 -20.29 -15.06
N VAL A 129 24.02 -20.72 -13.82
CA VAL A 129 22.83 -20.33 -13.04
C VAL A 129 22.86 -18.84 -12.68
N PHE A 130 24.02 -18.34 -12.25
CA PHE A 130 24.22 -16.95 -11.91
C PHE A 130 25.60 -16.50 -12.43
N ILE A 131 25.64 -15.43 -13.23
CA ILE A 131 26.86 -14.86 -13.80
C ILE A 131 27.01 -13.39 -13.40
N VAL A 132 28.23 -12.92 -13.19
CA VAL A 132 28.48 -11.56 -12.67
C VAL A 132 29.60 -10.84 -13.41
N GLY A 133 29.45 -9.52 -13.55
CA GLY A 133 30.46 -8.63 -14.10
C GLY A 133 30.63 -8.74 -15.62
N PRO A 134 31.81 -8.40 -16.16
CA PRO A 134 32.04 -8.33 -17.61
C PRO A 134 31.76 -9.63 -18.37
N THR A 135 31.96 -10.78 -17.73
CA THR A 135 31.68 -12.09 -18.34
C THR A 135 30.18 -12.31 -18.60
N ALA A 136 29.31 -11.61 -17.87
CA ALA A 136 27.88 -11.59 -18.12
C ALA A 136 27.54 -10.81 -19.40
N ASP A 137 28.18 -9.67 -19.64
CA ASP A 137 28.05 -8.91 -20.89
C ASP A 137 28.63 -9.71 -22.08
N ASP A 138 29.76 -10.39 -21.90
CA ASP A 138 30.34 -11.28 -22.93
C ASP A 138 29.38 -12.44 -23.29
N LEU A 139 28.63 -12.94 -22.31
CA LEU A 139 27.60 -13.95 -22.56
C LEU A 139 26.41 -13.36 -23.30
N ALA A 140 25.90 -12.19 -22.88
CA ALA A 140 24.81 -11.51 -23.59
C ALA A 140 25.14 -11.26 -25.07
N CYS A 141 26.36 -10.80 -25.36
CA CYS A 141 26.84 -10.60 -26.72
C CYS A 141 26.85 -11.91 -27.53
N ARG A 142 27.30 -13.02 -26.93
CA ARG A 142 27.30 -14.35 -27.58
C ARG A 142 25.90 -14.91 -27.83
N GLU A 143 24.95 -14.62 -26.95
CA GLU A 143 23.53 -14.95 -27.12
C GLU A 143 22.82 -14.02 -28.13
N GLY A 144 23.53 -13.05 -28.72
CA GLY A 144 23.00 -12.15 -29.74
C GLY A 144 22.09 -11.04 -29.19
N LEU A 145 22.22 -10.71 -27.90
CA LEU A 145 21.46 -9.63 -27.27
C LEU A 145 22.02 -8.26 -27.65
N GLU A 146 21.15 -7.24 -27.62
CA GLU A 146 21.54 -5.86 -27.92
C GLU A 146 22.48 -5.31 -26.83
N MET A 147 23.67 -4.90 -27.27
CA MET A 147 24.68 -4.26 -26.42
C MET A 147 24.65 -2.75 -26.67
N VAL A 148 24.76 -1.97 -25.59
CA VAL A 148 24.73 -0.51 -25.59
C VAL A 148 25.89 0.06 -24.79
N ASP A 149 26.28 1.30 -25.07
CA ASP A 149 27.19 2.04 -24.22
C ASP A 149 26.54 2.29 -22.84
N ASN A 150 27.33 2.30 -21.77
CA ASN A 150 26.80 2.48 -20.41
C ASN A 150 26.01 3.79 -20.25
N GLU A 151 26.38 4.82 -21.01
CA GLU A 151 25.70 6.11 -21.09
C GLU A 151 24.23 6.00 -21.56
N TYR A 152 23.88 4.94 -22.30
CA TYR A 152 22.49 4.66 -22.67
C TYR A 152 21.58 4.61 -21.44
N PHE A 153 22.03 4.04 -20.32
CA PHE A 153 21.20 3.87 -19.13
C PHE A 153 20.94 5.18 -18.39
N SER A 154 21.67 6.25 -18.70
CA SER A 154 21.48 7.54 -18.06
C SER A 154 20.23 8.28 -18.54
N THR A 155 19.65 9.05 -17.63
CA THR A 155 18.69 10.12 -17.93
C THR A 155 19.23 11.44 -17.38
N GLN A 156 18.85 12.56 -18.00
CA GLN A 156 19.30 13.88 -17.55
C GLN A 156 18.97 14.12 -16.07
N SER A 157 17.79 13.67 -15.66
CA SER A 157 17.29 13.74 -14.30
C SER A 157 18.23 13.06 -13.29
N ARG A 158 18.59 11.79 -13.55
CA ARG A 158 19.46 11.00 -12.67
C ARG A 158 20.89 11.53 -12.63
N LYS A 159 21.40 11.98 -13.78
CA LYS A 159 22.71 12.64 -13.86
C LYS A 159 22.76 13.93 -13.03
N ASN A 160 21.76 14.79 -13.19
CA ASN A 160 21.67 16.03 -12.42
C ASN A 160 21.60 15.75 -10.92
N TYR A 161 20.81 14.75 -10.52
CA TYR A 161 20.73 14.32 -9.13
C TYR A 161 22.08 13.79 -8.61
N TRP A 162 22.75 12.93 -9.39
CA TRP A 162 24.08 12.40 -9.03
C TRP A 162 25.11 13.52 -8.85
N LEU A 163 25.22 14.42 -9.84
CA LEU A 163 26.15 15.56 -9.82
C LEU A 163 25.90 16.51 -8.65
N SER A 164 24.63 16.75 -8.30
CA SER A 164 24.26 17.69 -7.24
C SER A 164 24.49 17.12 -5.84
N ASN A 165 24.60 15.80 -5.70
CA ASN A 165 24.65 15.14 -4.40
C ASN A 165 25.93 14.38 -4.12
N ILE A 166 26.81 14.12 -5.10
CA ILE A 166 28.03 13.29 -4.95
C ILE A 166 28.91 13.71 -3.76
N ASP A 167 29.04 15.02 -3.50
CA ASP A 167 29.83 15.54 -2.38
C ASP A 167 29.14 15.37 -1.00
N ARG A 168 27.83 15.12 -0.98
CA ARG A 168 26.97 14.97 0.21
C ARG A 168 26.67 13.49 0.54
N VAL A 169 27.11 12.55 -0.31
CA VAL A 169 26.74 11.11 -0.29
C VAL A 169 27.06 10.37 1.01
N ARG A 170 27.91 10.92 1.90
CA ARG A 170 28.27 10.24 3.15
C ARG A 170 27.09 9.93 4.09
N SER A 171 25.88 10.46 3.84
CA SER A 171 24.73 10.26 4.74
C SER A 171 23.37 9.93 4.10
N ILE A 172 23.23 9.81 2.77
CA ILE A 172 21.90 9.57 2.15
C ILE A 172 22.02 8.57 0.99
N ILE A 173 21.50 7.35 1.19
CA ILE A 173 21.28 6.36 0.13
C ILE A 173 19.80 6.46 -0.26
N ASP A 174 19.54 6.98 -1.45
CA ASP A 174 18.17 7.12 -1.95
C ASP A 174 17.70 5.80 -2.62
N HIS A 175 16.54 5.34 -2.20
CA HIS A 175 15.96 4.07 -2.63
C HIS A 175 15.02 4.36 -3.81
N HIS A 176 15.54 4.28 -5.03
CA HIS A 176 14.71 4.26 -6.23
C HIS A 176 14.44 2.80 -6.62
N GLY A 177 13.18 2.46 -6.84
CA GLY A 177 12.70 1.08 -6.75
C GLY A 177 13.02 0.17 -7.94
N THR A 178 13.40 -1.08 -7.62
CA THR A 178 13.45 -2.25 -8.52
C THR A 178 12.11 -2.46 -9.22
N VAL A 179 12.17 -3.00 -10.43
CA VAL A 179 10.99 -3.43 -11.18
C VAL A 179 10.88 -4.95 -11.18
N GLY A 180 9.66 -5.46 -11.24
CA GLY A 180 9.41 -6.89 -11.17
C GLY A 180 8.04 -7.29 -11.66
N ALA A 181 7.88 -8.58 -11.95
CA ALA A 181 6.63 -9.15 -12.41
C ALA A 181 6.47 -10.61 -11.95
N VAL A 182 5.23 -11.00 -11.72
CA VAL A 182 4.80 -12.38 -11.45
C VAL A 182 3.61 -12.73 -12.33
N ALA A 183 3.52 -13.98 -12.78
CA ALA A 183 2.40 -14.43 -13.60
C ALA A 183 2.05 -15.89 -13.32
N LEU A 184 0.75 -16.18 -13.40
CA LEU A 184 0.15 -17.50 -13.55
C LEU A 184 -0.42 -17.59 -14.96
N ASP A 185 0.10 -18.50 -15.78
CA ASP A 185 -0.41 -18.74 -17.13
C ASP A 185 -1.59 -19.71 -17.18
N ILE A 186 -2.26 -19.75 -18.33
CA ILE A 186 -3.43 -20.61 -18.56
C ILE A 186 -3.10 -22.11 -18.53
N HIS A 187 -1.81 -22.47 -18.50
CA HIS A 187 -1.34 -23.85 -18.36
C HIS A 187 -1.08 -24.21 -16.90
N GLY A 188 -1.31 -23.27 -15.96
CA GLY A 188 -1.11 -23.46 -14.52
C GLY A 188 0.34 -23.25 -14.06
N ASN A 189 1.20 -22.63 -14.87
CA ASN A 189 2.59 -22.38 -14.49
C ASN A 189 2.76 -20.99 -13.89
N LEU A 190 3.54 -20.93 -12.82
CA LEU A 190 3.94 -19.69 -12.17
C LEU A 190 5.34 -19.27 -12.61
N ALA A 191 5.59 -17.97 -12.68
CA ALA A 191 6.92 -17.43 -12.92
C ALA A 191 7.11 -16.07 -12.26
N ALA A 192 8.36 -15.71 -12.02
CA ALA A 192 8.75 -14.40 -11.52
C ALA A 192 9.94 -13.84 -12.31
N ALA A 193 10.02 -12.53 -12.43
CA ALA A 193 11.19 -11.82 -12.96
C ALA A 193 11.41 -10.49 -12.24
N ASN A 194 12.67 -10.11 -12.07
CA ASN A 194 13.10 -8.89 -11.40
C ASN A 194 14.26 -8.23 -12.14
N SER A 195 14.34 -6.89 -12.12
CA SER A 195 15.46 -6.12 -12.68
C SER A 195 15.69 -4.80 -11.95
N THR A 196 16.95 -4.38 -11.83
CA THR A 196 17.33 -3.16 -11.13
C THR A 196 18.62 -2.53 -11.63
N GLY A 197 18.74 -1.21 -11.46
CA GLY A 197 20.02 -0.49 -11.45
C GLY A 197 20.71 -0.51 -10.07
N GLY A 198 20.05 -1.02 -9.03
CA GLY A 198 20.50 -0.98 -7.64
C GLY A 198 20.32 0.40 -7.02
N LEU A 199 21.02 0.68 -5.92
CA LEU A 199 20.86 1.94 -5.20
C LEU A 199 21.66 3.08 -5.82
N MET A 200 21.12 4.30 -5.76
CA MET A 200 21.89 5.50 -6.10
C MET A 200 23.11 5.60 -5.19
N PHE A 201 24.27 5.91 -5.78
CA PHE A 201 25.56 6.00 -5.09
C PHE A 201 26.05 4.69 -4.46
N LYS A 202 25.51 3.53 -4.88
CA LYS A 202 26.05 2.25 -4.44
C LYS A 202 27.56 2.16 -4.75
N SER A 203 28.30 1.46 -3.90
CA SER A 203 29.68 1.07 -4.22
C SER A 203 29.70 0.22 -5.49
N THR A 204 30.71 0.41 -6.33
CA THR A 204 30.94 -0.45 -7.49
C THR A 204 31.02 -1.92 -7.07
N GLY A 205 30.28 -2.78 -7.76
CA GLY A 205 30.17 -4.20 -7.47
C GLY A 205 29.19 -4.56 -6.35
N ARG A 206 28.44 -3.61 -5.78
CA ARG A 206 27.34 -3.92 -4.84
C ARG A 206 26.24 -4.66 -5.59
N ILE A 207 25.87 -5.83 -5.07
CA ILE A 207 24.74 -6.66 -5.52
C ILE A 207 23.62 -6.58 -4.48
N GLY A 208 22.39 -6.36 -4.94
CA GLY A 208 21.19 -6.27 -4.11
C GLY A 208 20.44 -7.58 -3.95
N ASP A 209 19.19 -7.47 -3.50
CA ASP A 209 18.22 -8.56 -3.36
C ASP A 209 17.68 -9.08 -4.71
N THR A 210 17.65 -8.21 -5.73
CA THR A 210 16.92 -8.41 -6.99
C THR A 210 17.32 -9.70 -7.71
N ALA A 211 18.62 -10.00 -7.72
CA ALA A 211 19.20 -11.18 -8.34
C ALA A 211 19.59 -12.26 -7.32
N ILE A 212 18.92 -12.30 -6.16
CA ILE A 212 19.17 -13.30 -5.11
C ILE A 212 17.88 -14.08 -4.85
N ILE A 213 17.89 -15.35 -5.24
CA ILE A 213 16.77 -16.27 -5.00
C ILE A 213 16.45 -16.37 -3.50
N GLY A 214 15.16 -16.25 -3.18
CA GLY A 214 14.65 -16.24 -1.81
C GLY A 214 14.79 -14.90 -1.09
N ALA A 215 15.48 -13.92 -1.66
CA ALA A 215 15.48 -12.54 -1.17
C ALA A 215 14.50 -11.69 -1.97
N GLY A 216 14.91 -11.26 -3.17
CA GLY A 216 14.11 -10.40 -4.03
C GLY A 216 13.15 -11.16 -4.95
N ILE A 217 13.39 -12.45 -5.20
CA ILE A 217 12.63 -13.24 -6.17
C ILE A 217 12.50 -14.70 -5.75
N TYR A 218 11.33 -15.30 -5.97
CA TYR A 218 11.11 -16.73 -5.81
C TYR A 218 9.96 -17.19 -6.71
N ALA A 219 10.03 -18.39 -7.29
CA ALA A 219 8.86 -19.05 -7.87
C ALA A 219 8.98 -20.58 -7.84
N ASP A 220 7.87 -21.26 -7.58
CA ASP A 220 7.70 -22.69 -7.76
C ASP A 220 6.27 -22.98 -8.25
N THR A 221 5.80 -24.23 -8.13
CA THR A 221 4.45 -24.63 -8.56
C THR A 221 3.34 -24.10 -7.65
N GLU A 222 3.66 -23.57 -6.47
CA GLU A 222 2.68 -23.11 -5.49
C GLU A 222 2.61 -21.58 -5.41
N VAL A 223 3.72 -20.87 -5.62
CA VAL A 223 3.78 -19.42 -5.46
C VAL A 223 4.86 -18.77 -6.32
N ALA A 224 4.59 -17.57 -6.84
CA ALA A 224 5.59 -16.67 -7.43
C ALA A 224 5.60 -15.34 -6.68
N ILE A 225 6.79 -14.82 -6.38
CA ILE A 225 7.00 -13.58 -5.61
C ILE A 225 8.12 -12.76 -6.26
N ALA A 226 7.87 -11.46 -6.40
CA ALA A 226 8.83 -10.46 -6.84
C ALA A 226 8.82 -9.27 -5.87
N CYS A 227 9.99 -8.82 -5.44
CA CYS A 227 10.15 -7.74 -4.47
C CYS A 227 10.82 -6.50 -5.08
N GLY A 228 10.58 -5.35 -4.44
CA GLY A 228 11.27 -4.08 -4.66
C GLY A 228 12.76 -4.13 -4.24
N SER A 229 13.40 -2.98 -4.04
CA SER A 229 14.84 -2.89 -3.72
C SER A 229 15.07 -2.57 -2.25
N GLY A 230 16.03 -3.25 -1.61
CA GLY A 230 16.59 -2.79 -0.33
C GLY A 230 17.41 -3.84 0.42
N GLU A 231 18.40 -3.41 1.20
CA GLU A 231 19.20 -4.30 2.06
C GLU A 231 18.34 -5.06 3.07
N ALA A 232 17.21 -4.48 3.49
CA ALA A 232 16.27 -5.14 4.38
C ALA A 232 15.60 -6.35 3.73
N ILE A 233 15.32 -6.30 2.43
CA ILE A 233 14.76 -7.41 1.66
C ILE A 233 15.74 -8.57 1.64
N LEU A 234 17.02 -8.26 1.39
CA LEU A 234 18.11 -9.24 1.41
C LEU A 234 18.28 -9.88 2.79
N LYS A 235 18.26 -9.08 3.88
CA LYS A 235 18.41 -9.58 5.25
C LYS A 235 17.20 -10.37 5.74
N ALA A 236 15.99 -9.99 5.32
CA ALA A 236 14.74 -10.63 5.73
C ALA A 236 14.41 -11.88 4.90
N SER A 237 15.05 -12.08 3.75
CA SER A 237 14.74 -13.14 2.79
C SER A 237 13.25 -13.16 2.43
N ILE A 238 12.70 -11.99 2.05
CA ILE A 238 11.24 -11.78 1.93
C ILE A 238 10.60 -12.83 1.01
N ALA A 239 11.09 -12.96 -0.23
CA ALA A 239 10.48 -13.86 -1.21
C ALA A 239 10.49 -15.33 -0.74
N GLY A 240 11.60 -15.78 -0.17
CA GLY A 240 11.75 -17.15 0.32
C GLY A 240 10.91 -17.42 1.57
N ARG A 241 10.80 -16.44 2.46
CA ARG A 241 9.99 -16.53 3.68
C ARG A 241 8.51 -16.60 3.36
N ALA A 242 8.01 -15.66 2.56
CA ALA A 242 6.62 -15.67 2.12
C ALA A 242 6.29 -16.95 1.35
N ALA A 243 7.19 -17.40 0.47
CA ALA A 243 6.97 -18.66 -0.25
C ALA A 243 6.97 -19.91 0.65
N ALA A 244 7.79 -19.91 1.71
CA ALA A 244 7.75 -20.98 2.71
C ALA A 244 6.44 -20.94 3.51
N ASP A 245 5.95 -19.76 3.88
CA ASP A 245 4.69 -19.63 4.61
C ASP A 245 3.49 -20.11 3.78
N VAL A 246 3.44 -19.78 2.49
CA VAL A 246 2.41 -20.29 1.56
C VAL A 246 2.43 -21.82 1.49
N ARG A 247 3.62 -22.43 1.36
CA ARG A 247 3.78 -23.89 1.38
C ARG A 247 3.35 -24.56 2.69
N HIS A 248 3.35 -23.82 3.79
CA HIS A 248 2.82 -24.29 5.08
C HIS A 248 1.32 -24.01 5.26
N GLY A 249 0.62 -23.60 4.20
CA GLY A 249 -0.83 -23.41 4.18
C GLY A 249 -1.29 -22.02 4.62
N ARG A 250 -0.38 -21.05 4.79
CA ARG A 250 -0.77 -19.64 5.03
C ARG A 250 -1.27 -19.02 3.72
N GLY A 251 -2.29 -18.17 3.79
CA GLY A 251 -2.72 -17.38 2.64
C GLY A 251 -1.62 -16.44 2.14
N ILE A 252 -1.55 -16.21 0.83
CA ILE A 252 -0.47 -15.39 0.23
C ILE A 252 -0.42 -13.95 0.76
N ASP A 253 -1.58 -13.37 1.05
CA ASP A 253 -1.70 -12.02 1.62
C ASP A 253 -1.00 -11.91 2.98
N GLU A 254 -1.34 -12.80 3.91
CA GLU A 254 -0.72 -12.88 5.22
C GLU A 254 0.77 -13.22 5.14
N ALA A 255 1.16 -14.10 4.22
CA ALA A 255 2.55 -14.51 4.03
C ALA A 255 3.44 -13.34 3.57
N ILE A 256 2.97 -12.56 2.59
CA ILE A 256 3.71 -11.39 2.11
C ILE A 256 3.73 -10.27 3.17
N LYS A 257 2.60 -9.98 3.84
CA LYS A 257 2.55 -9.02 4.95
C LYS A 257 3.53 -9.38 6.06
N GLY A 258 3.51 -10.63 6.53
CA GLY A 258 4.40 -11.13 7.58
C GLY A 258 5.89 -11.06 7.19
N ALA A 259 6.22 -11.36 5.93
CA ALA A 259 7.60 -11.27 5.44
C ALA A 259 8.09 -9.81 5.34
N LEU A 260 7.25 -8.88 4.91
CA LEU A 260 7.57 -7.45 4.87
C LEU A 260 7.67 -6.85 6.27
N LEU A 261 6.81 -7.23 7.22
CA LEU A 261 6.94 -6.84 8.63
C LEU A 261 8.31 -7.23 9.20
N ARG A 262 8.80 -8.42 8.86
CA ARG A 262 10.16 -8.83 9.25
C ARG A 262 11.25 -7.91 8.70
N SER A 263 11.11 -7.40 7.49
CA SER A 263 12.06 -6.45 6.91
C SER A 263 12.08 -5.14 7.70
N THR A 264 10.89 -4.66 8.11
CA THR A 264 10.74 -3.50 8.99
C THR A 264 11.43 -3.70 10.33
N ASP A 265 11.34 -4.89 10.94
CA ASP A 265 12.02 -5.18 12.22
C ASP A 265 13.55 -5.13 12.11
N LEU A 266 14.10 -5.52 10.95
CA LEU A 266 15.54 -5.58 10.72
C LEU A 266 16.12 -4.22 10.34
N ASP A 267 15.37 -3.44 9.57
CA ASP A 267 15.73 -2.08 9.17
C ASP A 267 14.47 -1.26 9.02
N GLN A 268 14.14 -0.56 10.08
CA GLN A 268 12.92 0.23 10.19
C GLN A 268 12.92 1.47 9.28
N THR A 269 14.06 1.84 8.71
CA THR A 269 14.20 2.93 7.74
C THR A 269 14.16 2.46 6.29
N SER A 270 14.12 1.15 6.07
CA SER A 270 14.04 0.59 4.72
C SER A 270 12.64 0.74 4.14
N SER A 271 12.58 0.95 2.83
CA SER A 271 11.35 0.92 2.04
C SER A 271 11.37 -0.37 1.23
N SER A 272 10.34 -1.19 1.36
CA SER A 272 10.21 -2.51 0.77
C SER A 272 8.79 -2.71 0.24
N GLY A 273 8.68 -3.40 -0.89
CA GLY A 273 7.41 -3.82 -1.48
C GLY A 273 7.54 -5.19 -2.08
N ALA A 274 6.44 -5.92 -2.17
CA ALA A 274 6.38 -7.23 -2.78
C ALA A 274 5.03 -7.45 -3.45
N ILE A 275 5.08 -8.17 -4.57
CA ILE A 275 3.91 -8.73 -5.26
C ILE A 275 4.05 -10.25 -5.28
N GLY A 276 2.93 -10.95 -5.25
CA GLY A 276 2.92 -12.39 -5.43
C GLY A 276 1.60 -12.94 -5.96
N ILE A 277 1.70 -14.15 -6.51
CA ILE A 277 0.57 -14.93 -7.02
C ILE A 277 0.70 -16.37 -6.50
N ASP A 278 -0.37 -16.92 -5.95
CA ASP A 278 -0.44 -18.34 -5.58
C ASP A 278 -0.98 -19.21 -6.73
N ALA A 279 -0.90 -20.54 -6.58
CA ALA A 279 -1.39 -21.50 -7.57
C ALA A 279 -2.91 -21.44 -7.80
N GLN A 280 -3.67 -20.75 -6.94
CA GLN A 280 -5.10 -20.51 -7.10
C GLN A 280 -5.37 -19.21 -7.88
N GLY A 281 -4.33 -18.46 -8.23
CA GLY A 281 -4.41 -17.19 -8.94
C GLY A 281 -4.71 -16.00 -8.03
N THR A 282 -4.66 -16.16 -6.70
CA THR A 282 -4.82 -15.03 -5.77
C THR A 282 -3.62 -14.10 -5.90
N ILE A 283 -3.89 -12.82 -6.11
CA ILE A 283 -2.86 -11.78 -6.19
C ILE A 283 -2.74 -11.10 -4.82
N SER A 284 -1.52 -10.95 -4.32
CA SER A 284 -1.21 -10.12 -3.15
C SER A 284 -0.17 -9.07 -3.50
N ILE A 285 -0.39 -7.84 -3.02
CA ILE A 285 0.44 -6.67 -3.29
C ILE A 285 0.56 -5.87 -2.00
N HIS A 286 1.77 -5.78 -1.45
CA HIS A 286 2.01 -5.02 -0.23
C HIS A 286 3.30 -4.21 -0.27
N CYS A 287 3.33 -3.13 0.49
CA CYS A 287 4.54 -2.37 0.75
C CYS A 287 4.50 -1.70 2.12
N ASN A 288 5.69 -1.41 2.65
CA ASN A 288 5.88 -0.56 3.83
C ASN A 288 6.44 0.84 3.43
N SER A 289 6.49 1.13 2.12
CA SER A 289 6.92 2.40 1.55
C SER A 289 5.75 3.37 1.37
N ARG A 290 6.02 4.67 1.30
CA ARG A 290 4.96 5.67 1.05
C ARG A 290 4.15 5.41 -0.22
N ILE A 291 4.82 5.04 -1.31
CA ILE A 291 4.18 4.73 -2.59
C ILE A 291 4.76 3.45 -3.19
N PHE A 292 3.90 2.65 -3.83
CA PHE A 292 4.32 1.48 -4.60
C PHE A 292 3.59 1.45 -5.94
N ALA A 293 4.34 1.61 -7.03
CA ALA A 293 3.80 1.58 -8.38
C ALA A 293 3.51 0.15 -8.80
N VAL A 294 2.25 -0.18 -9.07
CA VAL A 294 1.80 -1.56 -9.34
C VAL A 294 0.72 -1.61 -10.40
N ALA A 295 0.63 -2.74 -11.08
CA ALA A 295 -0.51 -3.07 -11.91
C ALA A 295 -0.77 -4.57 -11.90
N SER A 296 -2.03 -4.98 -11.96
CA SER A 296 -2.45 -6.38 -11.98
C SER A 296 -3.71 -6.60 -12.79
N ALA A 297 -3.81 -7.81 -13.36
CA ALA A 297 -4.97 -8.31 -14.07
C ALA A 297 -5.16 -9.79 -13.73
N SER A 298 -6.40 -10.24 -13.63
CA SER A 298 -6.72 -11.63 -13.30
C SER A 298 -8.07 -12.03 -13.88
N SER A 299 -8.23 -13.33 -14.09
CA SER A 299 -9.53 -13.95 -14.34
C SER A 299 -10.51 -13.88 -13.15
N THR A 300 -10.03 -13.64 -11.93
CA THR A 300 -10.84 -13.68 -10.68
C THR A 300 -10.98 -12.34 -9.97
N SER A 301 -10.11 -11.36 -10.23
CA SER A 301 -10.12 -10.04 -9.59
C SER A 301 -10.28 -8.91 -10.61
N GLN A 302 -10.75 -7.75 -10.13
CA GLN A 302 -10.76 -6.56 -10.97
C GLN A 302 -9.33 -6.10 -11.28
N PHE A 303 -9.17 -5.55 -12.49
CA PHE A 303 -7.98 -4.84 -12.92
C PHE A 303 -7.61 -3.74 -11.92
N THR A 304 -6.34 -3.66 -11.55
CA THR A 304 -5.79 -2.60 -10.67
C THR A 304 -4.54 -2.03 -11.31
N ALA A 305 -4.40 -0.70 -11.41
CA ALA A 305 -3.15 -0.07 -11.83
C ALA A 305 -3.02 1.31 -11.20
N GLY A 306 -1.83 1.65 -10.73
CA GLY A 306 -1.53 2.95 -10.15
C GLY A 306 -0.45 2.89 -9.07
N PHE A 307 -0.39 3.95 -8.27
CA PHE A 307 0.45 3.99 -7.07
C PHE A 307 -0.43 3.68 -5.86
N ILE A 308 -0.15 2.56 -5.21
CA ILE A 308 -0.81 2.23 -3.95
C ILE A 308 -0.01 2.84 -2.78
N PRO A 309 -0.70 3.23 -1.69
CA PRO A 309 -0.03 3.68 -0.47
C PRO A 309 0.58 2.49 0.29
N SER A 310 1.28 2.81 1.39
CA SER A 310 1.74 1.80 2.36
C SER A 310 0.56 0.94 2.82
N THR A 311 0.68 -0.38 2.64
CA THR A 311 -0.31 -1.38 3.09
C THR A 311 0.11 -2.05 4.39
N ILE A 312 1.30 -1.70 4.89
CA ILE A 312 1.83 -2.17 6.16
C ILE A 312 2.11 -0.93 6.98
N PRO A 313 1.28 -0.62 7.99
CA PRO A 313 1.53 0.53 8.84
C PRO A 313 2.82 0.27 9.62
N ILE A 314 3.87 1.06 9.36
CA ILE A 314 5.09 1.00 10.15
C ILE A 314 4.79 1.69 11.50
N THR A 315 4.28 0.91 12.46
CA THR A 315 3.93 1.35 13.82
C THR A 315 5.09 1.18 14.81
N ASN A 316 5.98 0.20 14.57
CA ASN A 316 6.99 -0.24 15.55
C ASN A 316 8.04 0.81 15.96
N GLN A 317 8.21 1.89 15.22
CA GLN A 317 9.15 2.97 15.60
C GLN A 317 8.55 4.03 16.53
N LEU A 318 7.22 4.09 16.59
CA LEU A 318 6.49 5.24 17.16
C LEU A 318 5.30 4.77 17.99
N ILE A 319 5.42 3.60 18.61
CA ILE A 319 4.43 3.08 19.55
C ILE A 319 4.32 4.09 20.69
N CYS A 320 3.15 4.73 20.79
CA CYS A 320 2.84 5.62 21.90
C CYS A 320 2.02 4.92 22.99
N PHE A 321 1.37 3.81 22.65
CA PHE A 321 0.60 2.98 23.56
C PHE A 321 0.55 1.51 23.10
N GLU A 322 0.64 0.58 24.04
CA GLU A 322 0.44 -0.85 23.78
C GLU A 322 -0.14 -1.51 25.03
N ASN A 323 -1.10 -2.41 24.84
CA ASN A 323 -1.58 -3.33 25.87
C ASN A 323 -1.75 -4.75 25.30
N GLU A 324 -2.47 -5.63 25.99
CA GLU A 324 -2.70 -7.00 25.53
C GLU A 324 -3.63 -7.08 24.31
N LEU A 325 -4.46 -6.06 24.09
CA LEU A 325 -5.50 -6.03 23.07
C LEU A 325 -5.12 -5.22 21.82
N ILE A 326 -4.44 -4.08 21.97
CA ILE A 326 -4.06 -3.21 20.86
C ILE A 326 -2.65 -2.67 20.98
N GLN A 327 -2.12 -2.30 19.82
CA GLN A 327 -0.93 -1.49 19.65
C GLN A 327 -1.33 -0.20 18.91
N VAL A 328 -0.89 0.95 19.43
CA VAL A 328 -1.11 2.26 18.83
C VAL A 328 0.23 2.94 18.61
N GLY A 329 0.50 3.34 17.38
CA GLY A 329 1.71 4.05 17.02
C GLY A 329 1.47 5.07 15.92
N MET A 330 2.39 6.01 15.77
CA MET A 330 2.33 6.91 14.61
C MET A 330 2.78 6.16 13.36
N SER A 331 2.07 6.35 12.25
CA SER A 331 2.55 5.86 10.95
C SER A 331 3.84 6.58 10.56
N ARG A 332 4.82 5.85 10.02
CA ARG A 332 6.02 6.43 9.37
C ARG A 332 5.65 7.36 8.21
N HIS A 333 4.49 7.19 7.60
CA HIS A 333 3.97 8.01 6.50
C HIS A 333 2.56 8.52 6.84
N PRO A 334 2.45 9.48 7.77
CA PRO A 334 1.15 10.02 8.13
C PRO A 334 0.60 10.81 6.95
N THR A 335 -0.66 10.54 6.62
CA THR A 335 -1.45 11.30 5.63
C THR A 335 -2.05 12.59 6.22
N ALA A 336 -2.08 12.71 7.55
CA ALA A 336 -2.49 13.90 8.28
C ALA A 336 -1.56 14.18 9.49
N PRO A 337 -1.39 15.44 9.92
CA PRO A 337 -0.63 15.75 11.13
C PRO A 337 -1.14 14.99 12.35
N ASN A 338 -0.23 14.42 13.15
CA ASN A 338 -0.54 13.66 14.37
C ASN A 338 -1.44 12.42 14.14
N GLN A 339 -1.44 11.84 12.94
CA GLN A 339 -2.15 10.59 12.66
C GLN A 339 -1.54 9.40 13.43
N LEU A 340 -2.39 8.63 14.10
CA LEU A 340 -2.07 7.36 14.75
C LEU A 340 -2.68 6.19 13.98
N SER A 341 -1.92 5.12 13.87
CA SER A 341 -2.38 3.80 13.43
C SER A 341 -2.68 2.94 14.66
N VAL A 342 -3.80 2.23 14.61
CA VAL A 342 -4.28 1.33 15.66
C VAL A 342 -4.36 -0.07 15.08
N GLU A 343 -3.75 -1.04 15.76
CA GLU A 343 -3.72 -2.44 15.35
C GLU A 343 -4.21 -3.34 16.49
N LEU A 344 -5.15 -4.24 16.17
CA LEU A 344 -5.61 -5.28 17.09
C LEU A 344 -4.59 -6.40 17.22
N LYS A 345 -4.32 -6.80 18.45
CA LYS A 345 -3.45 -7.94 18.76
C LYS A 345 -4.30 -9.19 18.89
N ASN A 346 -3.92 -10.23 18.14
CA ASN A 346 -4.54 -11.56 18.17
C ASN A 346 -5.98 -11.66 17.63
N TYR A 347 -6.50 -10.60 16.98
CA TYR A 347 -7.83 -10.59 16.35
C TYR A 347 -7.73 -10.12 14.90
N THR A 348 -8.52 -10.72 14.01
CA THR A 348 -8.57 -10.39 12.58
C THR A 348 -9.52 -9.25 12.25
N SER A 349 -10.50 -9.00 13.11
CA SER A 349 -11.53 -7.99 12.94
C SER A 349 -11.95 -7.43 14.30
N ILE A 350 -12.31 -6.14 14.33
CA ILE A 350 -12.98 -5.51 15.49
C ILE A 350 -14.30 -6.24 15.80
N MET A 351 -14.91 -6.86 14.79
CA MET A 351 -16.15 -7.63 14.91
C MET A 351 -15.95 -8.98 15.61
N ASP A 352 -14.72 -9.47 15.69
CA ASP A 352 -14.40 -10.73 16.37
C ASP A 352 -14.23 -10.54 17.89
N LEU A 353 -14.25 -9.29 18.37
CA LEU A 353 -14.07 -8.96 19.78
C LEU A 353 -15.30 -9.35 20.62
N GLU A 354 -15.05 -10.01 21.74
CA GLU A 354 -16.07 -10.14 22.78
C GLU A 354 -16.41 -8.76 23.37
N LEU A 355 -17.63 -8.60 23.90
CA LEU A 355 -18.13 -7.30 24.39
C LEU A 355 -17.16 -6.57 25.32
N LYS A 356 -16.49 -7.30 26.22
CA LYS A 356 -15.51 -6.71 27.14
C LYS A 356 -14.30 -6.15 26.41
N ASP A 357 -13.70 -6.92 25.50
CA ASP A 357 -12.53 -6.47 24.74
C ASP A 357 -12.92 -5.36 23.76
N PHE A 358 -14.13 -5.42 23.20
CA PHE A 358 -14.70 -4.33 22.39
C PHE A 358 -14.85 -3.03 23.20
N LEU A 359 -15.33 -3.10 24.46
CA LEU A 359 -15.36 -1.97 25.39
C LEU A 359 -13.96 -1.43 25.67
N ASP A 360 -13.02 -2.31 26.00
CA ASP A 360 -11.62 -1.97 26.30
C ASP A 360 -10.95 -1.29 25.09
N TYR A 361 -11.26 -1.72 23.86
CA TYR A 361 -10.82 -1.11 22.61
C TYR A 361 -11.26 0.35 22.48
N PHE A 362 -12.57 0.63 22.58
CA PHE A 362 -13.11 1.98 22.42
C PHE A 362 -12.76 2.92 23.58
N CYS A 363 -12.66 2.41 24.81
CA CYS A 363 -12.08 3.13 25.95
C CYS A 363 -10.68 3.64 25.63
N THR A 364 -9.85 2.76 25.08
CA THR A 364 -8.49 3.11 24.73
C THR A 364 -8.46 4.17 23.62
N LEU A 365 -9.28 4.03 22.57
CA LEU A 365 -9.40 5.03 21.50
C LEU A 365 -9.83 6.41 22.01
N ARG A 366 -10.72 6.46 23.01
CA ARG A 366 -11.16 7.71 23.65
C ARG A 366 -9.99 8.40 24.37
N ILE A 367 -9.18 7.65 25.12
CA ILE A 367 -7.97 8.17 25.77
C ILE A 367 -6.98 8.70 24.72
N MET A 368 -6.75 7.95 23.65
CA MET A 368 -5.89 8.39 22.53
C MET A 368 -6.41 9.68 21.89
N SER A 369 -7.72 9.79 21.68
CA SER A 369 -8.36 10.96 21.07
C SER A 369 -8.16 12.21 21.93
N HIS A 370 -8.31 12.09 23.26
CA HIS A 370 -8.07 13.20 24.18
C HIS A 370 -6.59 13.63 24.18
N ALA A 371 -5.67 12.67 24.12
CA ALA A 371 -4.25 12.96 24.00
C ALA A 371 -3.94 13.73 22.69
N LEU A 372 -4.52 13.30 21.56
CA LEU A 372 -4.37 13.98 20.27
C LEU A 372 -4.98 15.39 20.28
N GLN A 373 -6.16 15.58 20.86
CA GLN A 373 -6.77 16.91 20.99
C GLN A 373 -5.87 17.86 21.80
N LYS A 374 -5.33 17.40 22.93
CA LYS A 374 -4.44 18.21 23.79
C LYS A 374 -3.14 18.59 23.09
N ILE A 375 -2.55 17.68 22.33
CA ILE A 375 -1.27 17.90 21.63
C ILE A 375 -1.46 18.75 20.38
N SER A 376 -2.53 18.50 19.62
CA SER A 376 -2.77 19.16 18.34
C SER A 376 -3.52 20.49 18.48
N GLY A 377 -4.17 20.75 19.62
CA GLY A 377 -5.05 21.90 19.84
C GLY A 377 -6.37 21.81 19.07
N HIS A 378 -6.70 20.66 18.48
CA HIS A 378 -7.95 20.44 17.74
C HIS A 378 -9.06 19.96 18.69
N GLU A 379 -10.30 20.35 18.40
CA GLU A 379 -11.47 19.95 19.19
C GLU A 379 -12.00 18.56 18.82
N LEU A 380 -11.67 18.05 17.62
CA LEU A 380 -12.24 16.82 17.06
C LEU A 380 -11.15 15.81 16.68
N CYS A 381 -11.49 14.52 16.79
CA CYS A 381 -10.70 13.41 16.23
C CYS A 381 -11.58 12.50 15.38
N GLY A 382 -11.08 12.13 14.21
CA GLY A 382 -11.68 11.14 13.32
C GLY A 382 -11.08 9.77 13.55
N PHE A 383 -11.93 8.75 13.57
CA PHE A 383 -11.56 7.33 13.60
C PHE A 383 -12.00 6.65 12.31
N VAL A 384 -11.06 6.02 11.60
CA VAL A 384 -11.28 5.40 10.28
C VAL A 384 -10.94 3.92 10.39
N THR A 385 -11.89 3.05 10.03
CA THR A 385 -11.65 1.61 10.00
C THR A 385 -12.47 0.91 8.91
N ALA A 386 -11.93 -0.18 8.37
CA ALA A 386 -12.70 -1.12 7.54
C ALA A 386 -13.45 -2.19 8.37
N GLY A 387 -13.32 -2.13 9.70
CA GLY A 387 -13.78 -3.18 10.61
C GLY A 387 -12.76 -4.31 10.81
N GLU A 388 -11.66 -4.30 10.05
CA GLU A 388 -10.56 -5.26 10.14
C GLU A 388 -9.65 -4.98 11.36
N GLN A 389 -8.55 -5.72 11.46
CA GLN A 389 -7.56 -5.56 12.54
C GLN A 389 -6.89 -4.17 12.59
N GLU A 390 -6.97 -3.37 11.50
CA GLU A 390 -6.32 -2.06 11.38
C GLU A 390 -7.33 -0.90 11.40
N ALA A 391 -6.95 0.18 12.06
CA ALA A 391 -7.68 1.44 12.07
C ALA A 391 -6.75 2.65 12.17
N THR A 392 -7.28 3.84 11.93
CA THR A 392 -6.55 5.11 11.98
C THR A 392 -7.30 6.12 12.84
N LEU A 393 -6.56 6.90 13.64
CA LEU A 393 -7.05 8.02 14.42
C LEU A 393 -6.31 9.30 14.02
N LEU A 394 -7.01 10.41 13.79
CA LEU A 394 -6.39 11.69 13.42
C LEU A 394 -7.18 12.91 13.92
N PRO A 395 -6.52 14.03 14.26
CA PRO A 395 -7.22 15.28 14.56
C PRO A 395 -7.90 15.88 13.32
N ILE A 396 -9.07 16.48 13.50
CA ILE A 396 -9.84 17.14 12.44
C ILE A 396 -10.00 18.63 12.76
N SER A 397 -9.75 19.49 11.78
CA SER A 397 -10.06 20.92 11.88
C SER A 397 -11.53 21.18 11.54
N ALA A 398 -12.28 21.81 12.45
CA ALA A 398 -13.55 22.43 12.09
C ALA A 398 -13.28 23.66 11.18
N PRO A 399 -14.09 23.95 10.15
CA PRO A 399 -13.92 25.18 9.38
C PRO A 399 -14.06 26.40 10.30
N LEU A 400 -13.20 27.41 10.09
CA LEU A 400 -13.41 28.73 10.66
C LEU A 400 -14.80 29.24 10.21
N ALA A 401 -15.64 29.62 11.18
CA ALA A 401 -16.94 30.24 10.95
C ALA A 401 -16.80 31.45 10.00
N GLY A 402 -17.02 31.24 8.70
CA GLY A 402 -16.75 32.26 7.69
C GLY A 402 -17.06 31.89 6.24
N SER A 403 -17.00 30.62 5.84
CA SER A 403 -17.42 30.20 4.50
C SER A 403 -18.67 29.32 4.55
N ARG A 404 -19.84 29.96 4.70
CA ARG A 404 -21.10 29.33 4.28
C ARG A 404 -21.07 29.23 2.75
N SER A 405 -20.52 28.14 2.21
CA SER A 405 -21.05 27.64 0.94
C SER A 405 -22.44 27.11 1.28
N THR A 406 -23.48 27.78 0.79
CA THR A 406 -24.87 27.33 0.90
C THR A 406 -24.95 25.86 0.47
N PRO A 407 -25.44 24.94 1.32
CA PRO A 407 -25.77 23.60 0.89
C PRO A 407 -26.87 23.67 -0.17
N GLU A 408 -26.83 22.74 -1.12
CA GLU A 408 -27.98 22.45 -1.98
C GLU A 408 -29.25 22.36 -1.13
N SER A 409 -30.36 22.89 -1.63
CA SER A 409 -31.61 23.03 -0.87
C SER A 409 -32.10 21.68 -0.31
N PRO A 410 -32.51 21.62 0.97
CA PRO A 410 -33.07 20.42 1.57
C PRO A 410 -34.51 20.25 1.10
N THR A 411 -34.75 19.54 0.00
CA THR A 411 -36.13 19.28 -0.44
C THR A 411 -36.50 17.85 -0.75
N ASP A 412 -35.58 16.88 -0.76
CA ASP A 412 -35.94 15.50 -1.11
C ASP A 412 -35.26 14.43 -0.24
N LEU A 413 -35.21 14.62 1.09
CA LEU A 413 -34.77 13.56 2.01
C LEU A 413 -35.92 13.11 2.93
N HIS A 414 -36.17 11.81 3.00
CA HIS A 414 -37.08 11.21 3.98
C HIS A 414 -36.32 10.98 5.29
N LEU A 415 -36.94 11.22 6.44
CA LEU A 415 -36.31 11.10 7.76
C LEU A 415 -37.05 10.05 8.59
N GLU A 416 -36.31 9.14 9.22
CA GLU A 416 -36.84 8.22 10.23
C GLU A 416 -36.08 8.45 11.54
N THR A 417 -36.80 8.75 12.62
CA THR A 417 -36.22 8.87 13.95
C THR A 417 -36.55 7.64 14.78
N ARG A 418 -35.58 7.18 15.57
CA ARG A 418 -35.76 6.07 16.52
C ARG A 418 -35.30 6.49 17.90
N GLU A 419 -36.15 6.25 18.89
CA GLU A 419 -35.79 6.43 20.29
C GLU A 419 -34.80 5.35 20.72
N LEU A 420 -33.74 5.76 21.40
CA LEU A 420 -32.75 4.89 22.01
C LEU A 420 -32.93 4.91 23.54
N PRO A 421 -32.41 3.91 24.28
CA PRO A 421 -32.32 3.98 25.74
C PRO A 421 -31.61 5.26 26.19
N GLY A 422 -31.98 5.82 27.35
CA GLY A 422 -31.23 6.92 27.97
C GLY A 422 -31.56 8.36 27.52
N ASP A 423 -32.73 8.61 26.91
CA ASP A 423 -33.17 9.96 26.42
C ASP A 423 -32.43 10.43 25.14
N TYR A 424 -32.01 9.47 24.32
CA TYR A 424 -31.32 9.67 23.05
C TYR A 424 -32.21 9.34 21.86
N MET A 425 -31.87 9.93 20.71
CA MET A 425 -32.54 9.70 19.45
C MET A 425 -31.51 9.37 18.38
N ALA A 426 -31.80 8.38 17.54
CA ALA A 426 -31.11 8.16 16.29
C ALA A 426 -31.94 8.76 15.14
N THR A 427 -31.33 9.60 14.31
CA THR A 427 -31.97 10.14 13.09
C THR A 427 -31.34 9.51 11.85
N LEU A 428 -32.17 8.87 11.04
CA LEU A 428 -31.82 8.20 9.79
C LEU A 428 -32.29 9.05 8.61
N HIS A 429 -31.39 9.35 7.67
CA HIS A 429 -31.70 10.23 6.53
C HIS A 429 -31.72 9.45 5.20
N PHE A 430 -32.81 9.43 4.42
CA PHE A 430 -32.97 8.64 3.18
C PHE A 430 -33.15 9.52 1.94
N LYS A 431 -32.65 9.08 0.77
CA LYS A 431 -32.99 9.68 -0.55
C LYS A 431 -34.25 9.03 -1.15
N PRO A 432 -35.03 9.71 -2.03
CA PRO A 432 -36.36 9.26 -2.46
C PRO A 432 -36.34 7.93 -3.23
N ASP A 433 -35.25 7.67 -3.95
CA ASP A 433 -35.08 6.46 -4.77
C ASP A 433 -34.28 5.35 -4.06
N TYR A 434 -33.92 5.55 -2.78
CA TYR A 434 -33.05 4.65 -2.03
C TYR A 434 -33.78 4.05 -0.82
N MET A 435 -33.79 2.71 -0.74
CA MET A 435 -34.37 1.95 0.38
C MET A 435 -33.44 1.88 1.61
N LYS A 436 -32.31 2.61 1.62
CA LYS A 436 -31.26 2.50 2.66
C LYS A 436 -30.86 3.88 3.20
N PRO A 437 -30.56 3.99 4.51
CA PRO A 437 -30.24 5.27 5.13
C PRO A 437 -28.87 5.78 4.70
N THR A 438 -28.83 7.08 4.46
CA THR A 438 -27.68 7.81 3.98
C THR A 438 -27.01 8.69 5.05
N LYS A 439 -27.32 8.59 6.35
CA LYS A 439 -26.59 9.17 7.47
C LYS A 439 -27.24 8.63 8.74
N VAL A 440 -26.45 8.36 9.78
CA VAL A 440 -26.98 8.11 11.13
C VAL A 440 -26.42 9.18 12.06
N GLU A 441 -27.31 9.99 12.64
CA GLU A 441 -26.99 10.94 13.72
C GLU A 441 -27.47 10.34 15.04
N ILE A 442 -26.63 10.31 16.07
CA ILE A 442 -27.02 9.87 17.42
C ILE A 442 -26.64 10.95 18.44
N GLY A 443 -27.59 11.34 19.28
CA GLY A 443 -27.42 12.44 20.22
C GLY A 443 -28.62 12.61 21.16
N PRO A 444 -28.48 13.47 22.19
CA PRO A 444 -29.55 13.72 23.15
C PRO A 444 -30.79 14.25 22.43
N ALA A 445 -31.99 13.84 22.87
CA ALA A 445 -33.25 14.23 22.23
C ALA A 445 -33.45 15.76 22.14
N SER A 446 -32.69 16.55 22.91
CA SER A 446 -32.76 18.01 23.00
C SER A 446 -31.90 18.81 22.00
N HIS A 447 -30.99 18.19 21.22
CA HIS A 447 -29.91 18.94 20.55
C HIS A 447 -29.57 18.60 19.08
N MET A 448 -30.46 18.04 18.27
CA MET A 448 -30.15 17.72 16.85
C MET A 448 -30.55 18.79 15.83
N LEU A 449 -29.60 19.22 14.98
CA LEU A 449 -29.82 19.82 13.66
C LEU A 449 -28.62 19.55 12.70
N THR A 450 -28.91 18.79 11.64
CA THR A 450 -28.39 18.77 10.24
C THR A 450 -26.92 18.39 9.90
N GLY A 451 -26.73 17.29 9.14
CA GLY A 451 -25.87 17.27 7.92
C GLY A 451 -25.30 15.92 7.38
N MET A 452 -25.93 15.32 6.35
CA MET A 452 -25.60 14.22 5.36
C MET A 452 -24.21 13.46 5.37
N LEU A 453 -24.10 12.09 5.24
CA LEU A 453 -23.94 11.20 4.04
C LEU A 453 -23.62 9.69 4.44
N SER A 454 -23.65 8.73 3.48
CA SER A 454 -24.30 7.36 3.48
C SER A 454 -23.98 6.23 4.48
N THR A 455 -24.78 5.12 4.64
CA THR A 455 -24.36 3.79 5.19
C THR A 455 -25.23 2.55 4.86
N GLU A 456 -24.63 1.36 4.73
CA GLU A 456 -25.27 0.02 4.60
C GLU A 456 -25.83 -0.55 5.93
N ASP A 457 -26.72 -1.55 5.86
CA ASP A 457 -27.43 -2.16 7.01
C ASP A 457 -26.51 -2.79 8.09
N TYR A 458 -25.31 -3.24 7.73
CA TYR A 458 -24.30 -3.74 8.68
C TYR A 458 -23.81 -2.64 9.64
N THR A 459 -23.82 -1.39 9.18
CA THR A 459 -23.30 -0.23 9.90
C THR A 459 -24.24 0.22 11.02
N ILE A 460 -25.56 -0.02 10.90
CA ILE A 460 -26.56 0.37 11.91
C ILE A 460 -26.45 -0.50 13.16
N GLY A 461 -26.30 -1.82 12.97
CA GLY A 461 -26.07 -2.74 14.08
C GLY A 461 -24.76 -2.43 14.81
N MET A 462 -23.71 -2.13 14.05
CA MET A 462 -22.42 -1.70 14.58
C MET A 462 -22.52 -0.34 15.32
N ALA A 463 -23.21 0.65 14.75
CA ALA A 463 -23.42 1.96 15.36
C ALA A 463 -24.17 1.85 16.70
N LEU A 464 -25.23 1.03 16.74
CA LEU A 464 -26.00 0.77 17.95
C LEU A 464 -25.13 0.06 19.00
N ALA A 465 -24.34 -0.94 18.60
CA ALA A 465 -23.42 -1.63 19.49
C ALA A 465 -22.33 -0.70 20.04
N ILE A 466 -21.71 0.14 19.20
CA ILE A 466 -20.73 1.16 19.61
C ILE A 466 -21.39 2.16 20.58
N TRP A 467 -22.60 2.63 20.29
CA TRP A 467 -23.27 3.62 21.13
C TRP A 467 -23.69 3.08 22.49
N THR A 468 -24.35 1.92 22.54
CA THR A 468 -24.71 1.25 23.81
C THR A 468 -23.47 0.96 24.66
N THR A 469 -22.36 0.61 24.02
CA THR A 469 -21.05 0.41 24.64
C THR A 469 -20.51 1.72 25.23
N LEU A 470 -20.53 2.83 24.48
CA LEU A 470 -20.11 4.16 24.98
C LEU A 470 -20.98 4.66 26.14
N GLU A 471 -22.28 4.38 26.14
CA GLU A 471 -23.19 4.69 27.26
C GLU A 471 -22.87 3.90 28.53
N LEU A 472 -22.59 2.60 28.39
CA LEU A 472 -22.16 1.77 29.52
C LEU A 472 -20.86 2.32 30.13
N LEU A 473 -19.89 2.66 29.29
CA LEU A 473 -18.63 3.26 29.72
C LEU A 473 -18.81 4.62 30.40
N HIS A 474 -19.67 5.48 29.85
CA HIS A 474 -20.02 6.76 30.49
C HIS A 474 -20.64 6.56 31.87
N THR A 475 -21.50 5.55 32.00
CA THR A 475 -22.18 5.19 33.24
C THR A 475 -21.20 4.61 34.27
N GLU A 476 -20.22 3.81 33.81
CA GLU A 476 -19.28 3.08 34.66
C GLU A 476 -18.09 3.93 35.13
N TYR A 477 -17.59 4.86 34.29
CA TYR A 477 -16.37 5.63 34.56
C TYR A 477 -16.60 7.13 34.86
N GLY A 478 -17.84 7.62 34.77
CA GLY A 478 -18.25 8.93 35.28
C GLY A 478 -18.15 10.11 34.30
N GLN A 479 -18.91 11.17 34.63
CA GLN A 479 -19.25 12.28 33.73
C GLN A 479 -18.12 13.28 33.49
N THR A 480 -17.61 13.34 32.26
CA THR A 480 -17.27 14.64 31.64
C THR A 480 -18.55 15.22 31.02
N LYS A 481 -18.88 16.48 31.35
CA LYS A 481 -20.13 17.19 30.99
C LYS A 481 -20.33 17.47 29.49
N ALA A 482 -19.55 16.86 28.62
CA ALA A 482 -19.57 17.10 27.19
C ALA A 482 -19.85 15.75 26.52
N LEU A 483 -21.10 15.57 26.11
CA LEU A 483 -21.58 14.33 25.50
C LEU A 483 -21.06 14.24 24.06
N GLY A 484 -20.52 13.08 23.74
CA GLY A 484 -19.97 12.78 22.43
C GLY A 484 -21.05 12.77 21.34
N VAL A 485 -20.85 13.47 20.22
CA VAL A 485 -21.61 13.18 18.99
C VAL A 485 -20.82 12.15 18.19
N LEU A 486 -21.47 11.04 17.85
CA LEU A 486 -20.92 10.00 16.96
C LEU A 486 -21.55 10.16 15.58
N GLU A 487 -20.75 10.53 14.58
CA GLU A 487 -21.18 10.60 13.18
C GLU A 487 -20.53 9.46 12.39
N ILE A 488 -21.32 8.64 11.70
CA ILE A 488 -20.78 7.55 10.86
C ILE A 488 -21.07 7.83 9.39
N TYR A 489 -20.01 7.82 8.57
CA TYR A 489 -20.06 7.99 7.12
C TYR A 489 -19.62 6.71 6.41
N GLN A 490 -20.29 6.36 5.33
CA GLN A 490 -19.88 5.32 4.39
C GLN A 490 -19.04 5.94 3.28
N ALA A 491 -17.85 5.39 3.09
CA ALA A 491 -17.06 5.71 1.91
C ALA A 491 -17.61 4.95 0.69
N PHE A 492 -17.37 5.49 -0.51
CA PHE A 492 -17.69 4.82 -1.78
C PHE A 492 -16.85 3.54 -2.04
N THR A 493 -15.84 3.29 -1.19
CA THR A 493 -15.00 2.09 -1.09
C THR A 493 -15.27 1.36 0.24
N PRO A 494 -14.91 0.07 0.40
CA PRO A 494 -15.16 -0.67 1.64
C PRO A 494 -14.56 0.06 2.86
N GLY A 495 -15.41 0.45 3.81
CA GLY A 495 -15.01 1.06 5.08
C GLY A 495 -16.03 2.04 5.65
N ALA A 496 -16.15 2.08 6.98
CA ALA A 496 -17.00 3.01 7.72
C ALA A 496 -16.11 4.01 8.48
N VAL A 497 -16.38 5.30 8.30
CA VAL A 497 -15.70 6.38 9.01
C VAL A 497 -16.56 6.78 10.20
N ALA A 498 -15.98 6.86 11.40
CA ALA A 498 -16.67 7.34 12.59
C ALA A 498 -15.98 8.59 13.16
N THR A 499 -16.72 9.66 13.41
CA THR A 499 -16.24 10.88 14.07
C THR A 499 -16.72 10.91 15.51
N LEU A 500 -15.82 11.16 16.48
CA LEU A 500 -16.15 11.38 17.88
C LEU A 500 -15.93 12.87 18.20
N SER A 501 -17.01 13.60 18.48
CA SER A 501 -16.96 15.02 18.89
C SER A 501 -17.33 15.18 20.36
N GLU A 502 -16.42 15.67 21.21
CA GLU A 502 -16.75 15.96 22.62
C GLU A 502 -17.34 17.36 22.86
N SER A 503 -17.54 18.21 21.85
CA SER A 503 -18.13 19.54 22.11
C SER A 503 -18.81 20.18 20.90
N GLY A 504 -20.12 20.40 21.02
CA GLY A 504 -20.85 21.40 20.24
C GLY A 504 -21.15 21.03 18.79
N SER A 505 -22.22 21.64 18.29
CA SER A 505 -22.83 21.48 16.96
C SER A 505 -21.98 21.97 15.78
N ALA A 506 -20.66 21.77 15.80
CA ALA A 506 -19.81 22.13 14.68
C ALA A 506 -19.99 21.09 13.56
N GLU A 507 -20.24 21.56 12.33
CA GLU A 507 -20.19 20.69 11.15
C GLU A 507 -18.78 20.07 11.07
N SER A 508 -18.69 18.77 11.34
CA SER A 508 -17.47 18.01 11.12
C SER A 508 -17.36 17.80 9.61
N HIS A 509 -16.50 18.59 8.96
CA HIS A 509 -16.13 18.29 7.60
C HIS A 509 -15.01 17.27 7.66
N PHE A 510 -15.38 16.00 7.53
CA PHE A 510 -14.40 15.02 7.07
C PHE A 510 -13.92 15.52 5.70
N PRO A 511 -12.63 15.86 5.50
CA PRO A 511 -12.13 15.90 4.14
C PRO A 511 -12.48 14.53 3.55
N ALA A 512 -13.11 14.47 2.38
CA ALA A 512 -13.34 13.19 1.68
C ALA A 512 -12.06 12.36 1.86
N PRO A 513 -12.14 11.12 2.42
CA PRO A 513 -10.97 10.38 2.87
C PRO A 513 -9.98 10.46 1.74
N ALA A 514 -8.88 11.21 1.93
CA ALA A 514 -8.21 11.89 0.82
C ALA A 514 -8.25 10.94 -0.37
N PRO A 515 -9.17 11.14 -1.35
CA PRO A 515 -9.01 10.38 -2.56
C PRO A 515 -7.63 10.86 -2.96
N PHE A 516 -6.68 9.95 -3.07
CA PHE A 516 -5.41 10.26 -3.70
C PHE A 516 -5.77 10.58 -5.15
N HIS A 517 -6.45 11.71 -5.38
CA HIS A 517 -7.07 12.09 -6.61
C HIS A 517 -5.99 12.81 -7.40
N GLU A 518 -5.92 12.38 -8.65
CA GLU A 518 -4.84 12.49 -9.62
C GLU A 518 -4.46 13.91 -10.06
N ASP A 519 -4.95 14.95 -9.41
CA ASP A 519 -4.63 16.34 -9.76
C ASP A 519 -4.11 17.08 -8.53
N PHE A 520 -2.80 16.93 -8.26
CA PHE A 520 -2.09 17.96 -7.53
C PHE A 520 -1.93 19.18 -8.46
N PRO A 521 -2.53 20.33 -8.14
CA PRO A 521 -2.17 21.57 -8.82
C PRO A 521 -0.68 21.82 -8.61
N GLY A 522 0.00 22.30 -9.65
CA GLY A 522 1.45 22.51 -9.75
C GLY A 522 2.09 23.52 -8.77
N PHE A 523 1.56 23.65 -7.56
CA PHE A 523 2.10 24.44 -6.45
C PHE A 523 2.30 23.63 -5.16
N MET A 524 1.88 22.36 -5.09
CA MET A 524 1.82 21.61 -3.82
C MET A 524 3.05 20.73 -3.49
N THR A 525 4.06 20.63 -4.36
CA THR A 525 5.32 19.94 -4.02
C THR A 525 6.30 20.80 -3.23
N MET A 526 6.10 22.12 -3.12
CA MET A 526 7.00 22.98 -2.35
C MET A 526 6.57 23.22 -0.89
N GLU A 527 5.29 23.03 -0.55
CA GLU A 527 4.77 23.43 0.77
C GLU A 527 4.31 22.26 1.66
N LEU A 528 3.81 21.15 1.08
CA LEU A 528 3.54 19.91 1.83
C LEU A 528 4.78 19.01 1.97
N GLY A 529 5.75 19.15 1.07
CA GLY A 529 7.10 18.61 1.26
C GLY A 529 7.80 19.18 2.50
N ARG A 530 7.39 20.38 2.95
CA ARG A 530 7.89 21.06 4.15
C ARG A 530 7.09 20.84 5.42
N ARG A 531 5.93 20.16 5.38
CA ARG A 531 5.11 19.92 6.58
C ARG A 531 4.95 18.44 6.97
N ALA A 532 5.34 17.51 6.10
CA ALA A 532 5.68 16.14 6.49
C ALA A 532 7.19 16.00 6.84
N GLU A 533 7.81 17.08 7.35
CA GLU A 533 9.26 17.25 7.30
C GLU A 533 10.04 16.71 8.51
N ASN A 534 9.39 16.21 9.55
CA ASN A 534 10.14 15.78 10.74
C ASN A 534 9.89 14.33 11.13
N LEU A 535 10.37 13.38 10.31
CA LEU A 535 10.72 12.02 10.78
C LEU A 535 11.58 12.09 12.07
N LEU A 536 12.41 13.14 12.21
CA LEU A 536 13.23 13.41 13.38
C LEU A 536 12.43 13.78 14.64
N GLU A 537 11.25 14.40 14.49
CA GLU A 537 10.40 14.79 15.63
C GLU A 537 9.30 13.77 15.91
N LEU A 538 9.01 12.85 14.98
CA LEU A 538 8.04 11.79 15.22
C LEU A 538 8.30 11.02 16.53
N PRO A 539 9.54 10.65 16.90
CA PRO A 539 9.79 10.03 18.21
C PRO A 539 9.45 10.94 19.39
N ALA A 540 9.70 12.25 19.27
CA ALA A 540 9.36 13.22 20.30
C ALA A 540 7.84 13.40 20.42
N ILE A 541 7.12 13.41 19.29
CA ILE A 541 5.65 13.46 19.27
C ILE A 541 5.07 12.17 19.86
N ALA A 542 5.56 10.99 19.47
CA ALA A 542 5.12 9.72 20.03
C ALA A 542 5.38 9.63 21.54
N GLN A 543 6.53 10.13 22.01
CA GLN A 543 6.83 10.25 23.45
C GLN A 543 5.88 11.21 24.16
N GLU A 544 5.55 12.33 23.54
CA GLU A 544 4.61 13.31 24.09
C GLU A 544 3.18 12.77 24.16
N VAL A 545 2.73 12.06 23.11
CA VAL A 545 1.47 11.31 23.11
C VAL A 545 1.46 10.29 24.25
N SER A 546 2.51 9.48 24.38
CA SER A 546 2.65 8.50 25.47
C SER A 546 2.63 9.16 26.86
N ARG A 547 3.28 10.32 27.02
CA ARG A 547 3.29 11.08 28.27
C ARG A 547 1.89 11.56 28.62
N VAL A 548 1.19 12.17 27.67
CA VAL A 548 -0.18 12.68 27.88
C VAL A 548 -1.13 11.53 28.19
N ILE A 549 -1.03 10.40 27.51
CA ILE A 549 -1.84 9.20 27.80
C ILE A 549 -1.65 8.72 29.24
N ARG A 550 -0.42 8.75 29.79
CA ARG A 550 -0.16 8.35 31.18
C ARG A 550 -0.69 9.33 32.22
N GLU A 551 -0.94 10.58 31.82
CA GLU A 551 -1.47 11.63 32.71
C GLU A 551 -3.00 11.64 32.77
N LEU A 552 -3.67 10.99 31.81
CA LEU A 552 -5.11 10.79 31.72
C LEU A 552 -5.50 9.49 32.42
#